data_AF-A0A964P6R9-F1
#
_entry.id   AF-A0A964P6R9-F1
#
_cell.length_a   1.000
_cell.length_b   1.000
_cell.length_c   1.000
_cell.angle_alpha   90.00
_cell.angle_beta   90.00
_cell.angle_gamma   90.00
#
_symmetry.space_group_name_H-M   'P 1'
#
loop_
_entity.id
_entity.type
_entity.pdbx_description
1 polymer ?
#
loop_
_entity_poly.entity_id
_entity_poly.type
_entity_poly.pdbx_seq_one_letter_code
_entity_poly.pdbx_strand_id
1 'polypeptide(L)'
;MIFGSCLALTCASAVILPIAPGCMSTMTYPEYSGAPKADPSLQPMPNLMADSLKFAHQQVGGATELIYNLPPTTPVQVWQGVGKRLGVGRPMVAGDAQAWTVRQVRLNGGRAEVDVVYPTEGIYQLATVHFTGSTGQSFYPTMLQLWLVPTDTPPCNSPQAVLDQSKPAV
;
A
#
# COMPACT_ATOMS: atom_id res chain seq x y z
N MET A 1 -32.04 74.15 12.33
CA MET A 1 -30.75 73.93 11.65
C MET A 1 -30.06 72.76 12.32
N ILE A 2 -29.50 71.85 11.51
CA ILE A 2 -28.50 70.82 11.87
C ILE A 2 -29.10 69.58 12.58
N PHE A 3 -28.93 68.30 12.20
CA PHE A 3 -28.18 67.59 11.15
C PHE A 3 -28.91 66.25 10.91
N GLY A 4 -28.93 65.78 9.67
CA GLY A 4 -29.24 64.38 9.36
C GLY A 4 -28.04 63.48 9.65
N SER A 5 -28.30 62.29 10.17
CA SER A 5 -27.31 61.20 10.24
C SER A 5 -27.92 59.96 9.61
N CYS A 6 -27.49 59.71 8.38
CA CYS A 6 -27.73 58.51 7.59
C CYS A 6 -26.85 57.39 8.17
N LEU A 7 -27.45 56.39 8.83
CA LEU A 7 -26.70 55.23 9.31
C LEU A 7 -26.47 54.29 8.11
N ALA A 8 -25.30 54.42 7.48
CA ALA A 8 -24.89 53.56 6.39
C ALA A 8 -24.59 52.15 6.94
N LEU A 9 -25.42 51.19 6.56
CA LEU A 9 -25.23 49.76 6.79
C LEU A 9 -24.14 49.27 5.81
N THR A 10 -22.89 49.20 6.25
CA THR A 10 -21.81 48.59 5.46
C THR A 10 -21.88 47.06 5.60
N CYS A 11 -22.50 46.42 4.61
CA CYS A 11 -22.41 44.97 4.40
C CYS A 11 -20.95 44.59 4.06
N ALA A 12 -20.19 44.14 5.06
CA ALA A 12 -18.89 43.51 4.83
C ALA A 12 -19.11 42.10 4.25
N SER A 13 -19.06 41.98 2.93
CA SER A 13 -19.08 40.70 2.23
C SER A 13 -17.78 39.93 2.52
N ALA A 14 -17.84 38.98 3.44
CA ALA A 14 -16.75 38.04 3.67
C ALA A 14 -16.63 37.10 2.46
N VAL A 15 -15.60 37.33 1.63
CA VAL A 15 -15.24 36.43 0.54
C VAL A 15 -14.65 35.16 1.15
N ILE A 16 -15.48 34.13 1.32
CA ILE A 16 -15.01 32.79 1.69
C ILE A 16 -14.37 32.17 0.44
N LEU A 17 -13.04 32.19 0.36
CA LEU A 17 -12.28 31.41 -0.62
C LEU A 17 -12.53 29.92 -0.36
N PRO A 18 -13.15 29.17 -1.29
CA PRO A 18 -13.21 27.72 -1.17
C PRO A 18 -11.80 27.17 -1.36
N ILE A 19 -11.16 26.74 -0.28
CA ILE A 19 -9.95 25.92 -0.36
C ILE A 19 -10.41 24.57 -0.92
N ALA A 20 -10.36 24.42 -2.24
CA ALA A 20 -10.64 23.15 -2.87
C ALA A 20 -9.64 22.13 -2.28
N PRO A 21 -10.09 20.99 -1.70
CA PRO A 21 -9.17 19.93 -1.35
C PRO A 21 -8.55 19.45 -2.65
N GLY A 22 -7.32 19.89 -2.93
CA GLY A 22 -6.57 19.41 -4.07
C GLY A 22 -6.55 17.89 -4.01
N CYS A 23 -6.86 17.23 -5.13
CA CYS A 23 -6.69 15.80 -5.27
C CYS A 23 -5.24 15.46 -4.91
N MET A 24 -5.01 14.93 -3.71
CA MET A 24 -3.67 14.49 -3.34
C MET A 24 -3.29 13.35 -4.28
N SER A 25 -2.14 13.48 -4.94
CA SER A 25 -1.65 12.48 -5.88
C SER A 25 -1.44 11.16 -5.14
N THR A 26 -2.11 10.12 -5.63
CA THR A 26 -1.92 8.76 -5.12
C THR A 26 -0.80 8.11 -5.89
N MET A 27 0.27 7.74 -5.20
CA MET A 27 1.34 6.90 -5.74
C MET A 27 0.94 5.44 -5.58
N THR A 28 1.10 4.63 -6.63
CA THR A 28 0.75 3.20 -6.60
C THR A 28 1.92 2.35 -7.05
N TYR A 29 2.14 1.22 -6.38
CA TYR A 29 3.11 0.21 -6.79
C TYR A 29 2.52 -1.21 -6.71
N PRO A 30 2.56 -2.01 -7.77
CA PRO A 30 2.89 -1.59 -9.13
C PRO A 30 1.98 -0.46 -9.62
N GLU A 31 2.46 0.29 -10.59
CA GLU A 31 1.68 1.33 -11.25
C GLU A 31 0.53 0.73 -12.08
N TYR A 32 -0.63 1.39 -12.07
CA TYR A 32 -1.66 1.13 -13.07
C TYR A 32 -1.30 1.81 -14.39
N SER A 33 -1.93 1.38 -15.49
CA SER A 33 -1.66 1.94 -16.82
C SER A 33 -1.85 3.46 -16.85
N GLY A 34 -0.80 4.19 -17.24
CA GLY A 34 -0.80 5.65 -17.31
C GLY A 34 -0.44 6.38 -16.00
N ALA A 35 -0.21 5.66 -14.90
CA ALA A 35 0.25 6.28 -13.65
C ALA A 35 1.76 6.58 -13.66
N PRO A 36 2.22 7.58 -12.88
CA PRO A 36 3.64 7.78 -12.64
C PRO A 36 4.28 6.53 -12.01
N LYS A 37 5.48 6.18 -12.48
CA LYS A 37 6.24 5.06 -11.93
C LYS A 37 6.62 5.35 -10.47
N ALA A 38 6.33 4.39 -9.60
CA ALA A 38 6.73 4.44 -8.20
C ALA A 38 7.98 3.57 -7.99
N ASP A 39 8.98 4.06 -7.26
CA ASP A 39 10.16 3.27 -6.90
C ASP A 39 9.92 2.50 -5.59
N PRO A 40 9.75 1.15 -5.63
CA PRO A 40 9.48 0.33 -4.46
C PRO A 40 10.61 0.32 -3.43
N SER A 41 11.79 0.81 -3.79
CA SER A 41 12.96 0.86 -2.90
C SER A 41 12.92 2.05 -1.94
N LEU A 42 12.14 3.08 -2.27
CA LEU A 42 12.06 4.29 -1.46
C LEU A 42 11.10 4.12 -0.28
N GLN A 43 11.51 4.62 0.87
CA GLN A 43 10.65 4.66 2.05
C GLN A 43 9.43 5.55 1.80
N PRO A 44 8.23 5.17 2.28
CA PRO A 44 7.95 4.07 3.23
C PRO A 44 7.63 2.70 2.57
N MET A 45 7.81 2.54 1.26
CA MET A 45 7.21 1.45 0.50
C MET A 45 7.62 0.04 0.95
N PRO A 46 8.92 -0.29 1.19
CA PRO A 46 9.29 -1.60 1.71
C PRO A 46 8.69 -1.88 3.10
N ASN A 47 8.54 -0.85 3.94
CA ASN A 47 7.97 -1.00 5.27
C ASN A 47 6.49 -1.31 5.21
N LEU A 48 5.75 -0.61 4.34
CA LEU A 48 4.33 -0.86 4.10
C LEU A 48 4.06 -2.29 3.66
N MET A 49 4.86 -2.82 2.72
CA MET A 49 4.74 -4.21 2.25
C MET A 49 4.94 -5.22 3.38
N ALA A 50 6.00 -5.06 4.17
CA ALA A 50 6.29 -5.98 5.27
C ALA A 50 5.23 -5.89 6.36
N ASP A 51 4.86 -4.68 6.77
CA ASP A 51 3.91 -4.48 7.87
C ASP A 51 2.51 -4.93 7.48
N SER A 52 2.11 -4.81 6.21
CA SER A 52 0.82 -5.30 5.75
C SER A 52 0.75 -6.83 5.78
N LEU A 53 1.81 -7.51 5.33
CA LEU A 53 1.90 -8.96 5.37
C LEU A 53 1.85 -9.47 6.81
N LYS A 54 2.66 -8.88 7.69
CA LYS A 54 2.68 -9.23 9.11
C LYS A 54 1.32 -8.99 9.78
N PHE A 55 0.75 -7.81 9.59
CA PHE A 55 -0.50 -7.43 10.23
C PHE A 55 -1.67 -8.30 9.75
N ALA A 56 -1.80 -8.52 8.44
CA ALA A 56 -2.85 -9.36 7.89
C ALA A 56 -2.71 -10.83 8.35
N HIS A 57 -1.49 -11.39 8.30
CA HIS A 57 -1.22 -12.76 8.74
C HIS A 57 -1.50 -12.96 10.23
N GLN A 58 -1.11 -12.00 11.08
CA GLN A 58 -1.40 -12.06 12.52
C GLN A 58 -2.90 -12.07 12.83
N GLN A 59 -3.73 -11.43 12.01
CA GLN A 59 -5.18 -11.37 12.27
C GLN A 59 -5.93 -12.59 11.75
N VAL A 60 -5.58 -13.12 10.58
CA VAL A 60 -6.39 -14.18 9.92
C VAL A 60 -5.59 -15.39 9.44
N GLY A 61 -4.26 -15.38 9.54
CA GLY A 61 -3.39 -16.48 9.12
C GLY A 61 -3.23 -17.61 10.15
N GLY A 62 -3.67 -17.40 11.38
CA GLY A 62 -3.60 -18.40 12.45
C GLY A 62 -2.16 -18.82 12.75
N ALA A 63 -1.92 -20.12 12.93
CA ALA A 63 -0.60 -20.67 13.25
C ALA A 63 0.24 -21.10 12.03
N THR A 64 -0.18 -20.71 10.82
CA THR A 64 0.50 -21.11 9.58
C THR A 64 1.81 -20.35 9.38
N GLU A 65 2.76 -20.93 8.64
CA GLU A 65 3.96 -20.20 8.23
C GLU A 65 3.59 -19.01 7.32
N LEU A 66 4.20 -17.85 7.56
CA LEU A 66 4.09 -16.72 6.64
C LEU A 66 5.02 -16.94 5.43
N ILE A 67 4.49 -17.57 4.38
CA ILE A 67 5.10 -17.60 3.06
C ILE A 67 4.67 -16.33 2.34
N TYR A 68 5.59 -15.46 1.96
CA TYR A 68 5.24 -14.16 1.36
C TYR A 68 5.72 -14.00 -0.07
N ASN A 69 4.94 -13.26 -0.84
CA ASN A 69 5.20 -12.93 -2.23
C ASN A 69 5.04 -11.41 -2.43
N LEU A 70 5.90 -10.81 -3.25
CA LEU A 70 5.87 -9.38 -3.56
C LEU A 70 5.43 -9.16 -5.01
N PRO A 71 5.05 -7.93 -5.39
CA PRO A 71 4.65 -7.66 -6.76
C PRO A 71 5.74 -8.02 -7.78
N PRO A 72 5.37 -8.34 -9.03
CA PRO A 72 6.34 -8.65 -10.07
C PRO A 72 7.30 -7.47 -10.28
N THR A 73 8.52 -7.76 -10.70
CA THR A 73 9.61 -6.77 -10.93
C THR A 73 10.14 -6.06 -9.67
N THR A 74 9.67 -6.42 -8.47
CA THR A 74 10.20 -5.92 -7.20
C THR A 74 11.71 -6.19 -7.08
N PRO A 75 12.57 -5.16 -6.92
CA PRO A 75 14.02 -5.33 -6.84
C PRO A 75 14.45 -6.23 -5.68
N VAL A 76 15.52 -7.00 -5.87
CA VAL A 76 16.04 -7.94 -4.87
C VAL A 76 16.37 -7.26 -3.54
N GLN A 77 16.82 -6.00 -3.55
CA GLN A 77 17.10 -5.26 -2.32
C GLN A 77 15.81 -5.00 -1.51
N VAL A 78 14.67 -4.81 -2.17
CA VAL A 78 13.37 -4.63 -1.52
C VAL A 78 12.92 -5.93 -0.87
N TRP A 79 13.10 -7.07 -1.54
CA TRP A 79 12.86 -8.40 -0.95
C TRP A 79 13.66 -8.60 0.34
N GLN A 80 14.95 -8.27 0.32
CA GLN A 80 15.82 -8.37 1.50
C GLN A 80 15.35 -7.44 2.63
N GLY A 81 14.96 -6.20 2.30
CA GLY A 81 14.43 -5.22 3.25
C GLY A 81 13.13 -5.69 3.90
N VAL A 82 12.19 -6.23 3.10
CA VAL A 82 10.93 -6.80 3.58
C VAL A 82 11.20 -7.98 4.50
N GLY A 83 12.02 -8.95 4.07
CA GLY A 83 12.34 -10.13 4.87
C GLY A 83 12.99 -9.77 6.22
N LYS A 84 13.95 -8.84 6.21
CA LYS A 84 14.58 -8.33 7.44
C LYS A 84 13.56 -7.68 8.39
N ARG A 85 12.60 -6.92 7.85
CA ARG A 85 11.58 -6.22 8.65
C ARG A 85 10.52 -7.16 9.21
N LEU A 86 10.10 -8.16 8.41
CA LEU A 86 9.17 -9.19 8.87
C LEU A 86 9.74 -9.94 10.08
N GLY A 87 11.03 -10.32 10.00
CA GLY A 87 11.73 -11.08 11.03
C GLY A 87 11.26 -12.53 11.18
N VAL A 88 10.16 -12.89 10.52
CA VAL A 88 9.57 -14.23 10.45
C VAL A 88 9.05 -14.48 9.03
N GLY A 89 8.87 -15.75 8.69
CA GLY A 89 8.41 -16.16 7.36
C GLY A 89 9.51 -16.17 6.31
N ARG A 90 9.15 -16.57 5.09
CA ARG A 90 10.10 -16.75 3.98
C ARG A 90 9.49 -16.33 2.64
N PRO A 91 10.32 -15.93 1.65
CA PRO A 91 9.84 -15.72 0.29
C PRO A 91 9.19 -16.98 -0.28
N MET A 92 8.19 -16.78 -1.14
CA MET A 92 7.56 -17.82 -1.93
C MET A 92 8.57 -18.45 -2.90
N VAL A 93 8.52 -19.77 -3.02
CA VAL A 93 9.23 -20.56 -4.03
C VAL A 93 8.27 -21.39 -4.86
N ALA A 94 8.72 -21.89 -6.01
CA ALA A 94 7.90 -22.72 -6.87
C ALA A 94 7.38 -23.96 -6.13
N GLY A 95 6.07 -24.22 -6.22
CA GLY A 95 5.40 -25.31 -5.51
C GLY A 95 4.72 -24.89 -4.19
N ASP A 96 5.00 -23.69 -3.67
CA ASP A 96 4.23 -23.15 -2.55
C ASP A 96 2.79 -22.85 -2.99
N ALA A 97 1.83 -23.25 -2.16
CA ALA A 97 0.40 -23.11 -2.46
C ALA A 97 -0.35 -22.20 -1.47
N GLN A 98 0.33 -21.62 -0.47
CA GLN A 98 -0.27 -20.86 0.64
C GLN A 98 0.43 -19.51 0.86
N ALA A 99 0.72 -18.78 -0.22
CA ALA A 99 1.49 -17.55 -0.15
C ALA A 99 0.62 -16.30 0.06
N TRP A 100 1.06 -15.44 0.96
CA TRP A 100 0.51 -14.11 1.19
C TRP A 100 1.18 -13.12 0.24
N THR A 101 0.42 -12.62 -0.72
CA THR A 101 0.96 -11.84 -1.83
C THR A 101 0.57 -10.38 -1.72
N VAL A 102 1.55 -9.49 -1.61
CA VAL A 102 1.28 -8.06 -1.82
C VAL A 102 0.93 -7.85 -3.28
N ARG A 103 -0.28 -7.35 -3.54
CA ARG A 103 -0.79 -7.08 -4.89
C ARG A 103 -0.51 -5.65 -5.31
N GLN A 104 -0.80 -4.69 -4.44
CA GLN A 104 -0.60 -3.27 -4.72
C GLN A 104 -0.47 -2.47 -3.43
N VAL A 105 0.48 -1.54 -3.40
CA VAL A 105 0.64 -0.49 -2.39
C VAL A 105 0.09 0.80 -2.98
N ARG A 106 -0.72 1.53 -2.22
CA ARG A 106 -1.23 2.86 -2.54
C ARG A 106 -0.83 3.82 -1.44
N LEU A 107 -0.14 4.90 -1.78
CA LEU A 107 0.31 5.94 -0.84
C LEU A 107 -0.31 7.26 -1.24
N ASN A 108 -0.98 7.91 -0.29
CA ASN A 108 -1.66 9.18 -0.47
C ASN A 108 -1.40 10.10 0.74
N GLY A 109 -0.29 10.83 0.69
CA GLY A 109 0.14 11.70 1.79
C GLY A 109 0.32 10.94 3.10
N GLY A 110 -0.49 11.28 4.11
CA GLY A 110 -0.48 10.62 5.42
C GLY A 110 -1.29 9.32 5.51
N ARG A 111 -1.77 8.79 4.39
CA ARG A 111 -2.52 7.52 4.34
C ARG A 111 -1.86 6.56 3.36
N ALA A 112 -1.88 5.28 3.69
CA ALA A 112 -1.52 4.24 2.75
C ALA A 112 -2.46 3.05 2.86
N GLU A 113 -2.59 2.32 1.77
CA GLU A 113 -3.35 1.08 1.70
C GLU A 113 -2.50 0.04 1.02
N VAL A 114 -2.51 -1.19 1.52
CA VAL A 114 -1.83 -2.31 0.87
C VAL A 114 -2.80 -3.44 0.68
N ASP A 115 -2.99 -3.81 -0.58
CA ASP A 115 -3.75 -4.99 -0.97
C ASP A 115 -2.89 -6.24 -0.79
N VAL A 116 -3.40 -7.18 -0.01
CA VAL A 116 -2.78 -8.48 0.25
C VAL A 116 -3.74 -9.57 -0.22
N VAL A 117 -3.31 -10.38 -1.16
CA VAL A 117 -4.01 -11.61 -1.55
C VAL A 117 -3.55 -12.72 -0.63
N TYR A 118 -4.48 -13.42 0.02
CA TYR A 118 -4.19 -14.43 1.03
C TYR A 118 -4.98 -15.72 0.76
N PRO A 119 -4.43 -16.89 1.13
CA PRO A 119 -5.13 -18.15 1.00
C PRO A 119 -6.15 -18.34 2.13
N THR A 120 -7.33 -18.86 1.80
CA THR A 120 -8.35 -19.27 2.77
C THR A 120 -9.24 -20.34 2.16
N GLU A 121 -9.50 -21.43 2.90
CA GLU A 121 -10.44 -22.50 2.50
C GLU A 121 -10.26 -23.02 1.05
N GLY A 122 -9.01 -23.10 0.58
CA GLY A 122 -8.69 -23.61 -0.77
C GLY A 122 -8.87 -22.60 -1.91
N ILE A 123 -9.25 -21.35 -1.61
CA ILE A 123 -9.27 -20.24 -2.56
C ILE A 123 -8.33 -19.12 -2.11
N TYR A 124 -8.09 -18.15 -2.99
CA TYR A 124 -7.43 -16.90 -2.63
C TYR A 124 -8.46 -15.79 -2.50
N GLN A 125 -8.30 -14.94 -1.50
CA GLN A 125 -9.14 -13.77 -1.26
C GLN A 125 -8.29 -12.51 -1.13
N LEU A 126 -8.92 -11.37 -1.31
CA LEU A 126 -8.29 -10.07 -1.16
C LEU A 126 -8.54 -9.51 0.23
N ALA A 127 -7.52 -8.95 0.85
CA ALA A 127 -7.63 -8.03 1.97
C ALA A 127 -6.94 -6.71 1.65
N THR A 128 -7.37 -5.63 2.30
CA THR A 128 -6.69 -4.34 2.28
C THR A 128 -6.30 -3.95 3.70
N VAL A 129 -5.01 -3.72 3.92
CA VAL A 129 -4.49 -3.15 5.16
C VAL A 129 -4.41 -1.64 5.01
N HIS A 130 -5.08 -0.91 5.89
CA HIS A 130 -5.08 0.55 5.94
C HIS A 130 -4.04 1.06 6.93
N PHE A 131 -3.31 2.08 6.53
CA PHE A 131 -2.27 2.71 7.33
C PHE A 131 -2.49 4.20 7.48
N THR A 132 -2.07 4.72 8.63
CA THR A 132 -1.92 6.15 8.85
C THR A 132 -0.47 6.48 9.18
N GLY A 133 0.01 7.62 8.69
CA GLY A 133 1.34 8.13 8.93
C GLY A 133 1.40 9.62 8.57
N SER A 134 2.61 10.16 8.50
CA SER A 134 2.86 11.51 8.01
C SER A 134 4.28 11.62 7.48
N THR A 135 4.59 12.71 6.78
CA THR A 135 5.98 13.03 6.42
C THR A 135 6.86 13.04 7.66
N GLY A 136 7.93 12.24 7.67
CA GLY A 136 8.86 12.10 8.80
C GLY A 136 8.38 11.22 9.96
N GLN A 137 7.18 10.64 9.89
CA GLN A 137 6.70 9.65 10.86
C GLN A 137 6.51 8.29 10.20
N SER A 138 6.68 7.23 10.99
CA SER A 138 6.41 5.87 10.53
C SER A 138 4.93 5.69 10.24
N PHE A 139 4.61 4.87 9.23
CA PHE A 139 3.26 4.39 9.00
C PHE A 139 2.97 3.23 9.94
N TYR A 140 1.74 3.16 10.44
CA TYR A 140 1.27 2.05 11.27
C TYR A 140 -0.07 1.54 10.74
N PRO A 141 -0.29 0.21 10.75
CA PRO A 141 -1.55 -0.37 10.32
C PRO A 141 -2.65 -0.01 11.31
N THR A 142 -3.83 0.33 10.79
CA THR A 142 -4.99 0.80 11.56
C THR A 142 -6.20 -0.09 11.39
N MET A 143 -6.35 -0.74 10.24
CA MET A 143 -7.49 -1.59 9.93
C MET A 143 -7.11 -2.67 8.92
N LEU A 144 -7.65 -3.87 9.10
CA LEU A 144 -7.70 -4.92 8.08
C LEU A 144 -9.12 -4.99 7.54
N GLN A 145 -9.26 -4.81 6.24
CA GLN A 145 -10.53 -4.96 5.54
C GLN A 145 -10.48 -6.21 4.68
N LEU A 146 -11.33 -7.20 4.98
CA LEU A 146 -11.45 -8.42 4.19
C LEU A 146 -12.47 -8.20 3.07
N TRP A 147 -12.12 -8.65 1.87
CA TRP A 147 -13.02 -8.64 0.72
C TRP A 147 -13.35 -10.09 0.34
N LEU A 148 -14.65 -10.41 0.32
CA LEU A 148 -15.15 -11.72 -0.14
C LEU A 148 -15.14 -11.80 -1.68
N VAL A 149 -13.99 -11.46 -2.27
CA VAL A 149 -13.75 -11.48 -3.71
C VAL A 149 -12.70 -12.55 -3.96
N PRO A 150 -13.08 -13.70 -4.53
CA PRO A 150 -12.13 -14.71 -4.97
C PRO A 150 -11.16 -14.11 -5.99
N THR A 151 -9.90 -14.48 -5.88
CA THR A 151 -8.86 -14.12 -6.86
C THR A 151 -8.20 -15.38 -7.40
N ASP A 152 -7.60 -15.26 -8.58
CA ASP A 152 -6.72 -16.31 -9.10
C ASP A 152 -5.54 -16.55 -8.16
N THR A 153 -4.98 -17.75 -8.23
CA THR A 153 -3.73 -18.09 -7.54
C THR A 153 -2.63 -17.14 -7.99
N PRO A 154 -1.97 -16.41 -7.07
CA PRO A 154 -0.90 -15.51 -7.44
C PRO A 154 0.27 -16.26 -8.10
N PRO A 155 0.89 -15.70 -9.15
CA PRO A 155 2.10 -16.28 -9.70
C PRO A 155 3.21 -16.26 -8.64
N CYS A 156 4.04 -17.30 -8.63
CA CYS A 156 5.23 -17.31 -7.80
C CYS A 156 6.23 -16.26 -8.33
N ASN A 157 6.33 -15.12 -7.66
CA ASN A 157 7.45 -14.21 -7.85
C ASN A 157 8.52 -14.60 -6.83
N SER A 158 9.77 -14.68 -7.25
CA SER A 158 10.88 -14.96 -6.35
C SER A 158 12.02 -13.97 -6.60
N PRO A 159 12.84 -13.67 -5.58
CA PRO A 159 14.05 -12.89 -5.76
C PRO A 159 14.96 -13.50 -6.84
N GLN A 160 15.00 -14.84 -6.93
CA GLN A 160 15.78 -15.56 -7.94
C GLN A 160 15.22 -15.33 -9.35
N ALA A 161 13.89 -15.39 -9.52
CA ALA A 161 13.28 -15.11 -10.82
C ALA A 161 13.57 -13.69 -11.30
N VAL A 162 13.67 -12.71 -10.39
CA VAL A 162 14.08 -11.33 -10.71
C VAL A 162 15.54 -11.29 -11.19
N LEU A 163 16.44 -12.02 -10.52
CA LEU A 163 17.84 -12.12 -10.95
C LEU A 163 17.97 -12.77 -12.33
N ASP A 164 17.23 -13.85 -12.58
CA ASP A 164 17.27 -14.58 -13.84
C ASP A 164 16.74 -13.72 -15.01
N GLN A 165 15.72 -12.88 -14.78
CA GLN A 165 15.21 -11.91 -15.75
C GLN A 165 16.19 -10.75 -16.05
N SER A 166 17.09 -10.43 -15.12
CA SER A 166 18.06 -9.34 -15.29
C SER A 166 19.30 -9.73 -16.09
N LYS A 167 19.48 -11.03 -16.37
CA LYS A 167 20.61 -11.54 -17.16
C LYS A 167 20.31 -11.37 -18.67
N PRO A 168 21.21 -10.76 -19.47
CA PRO A 168 21.02 -10.69 -20.91
C PRO A 168 20.95 -12.11 -21.49
N ALA A 169 20.03 -12.33 -22.43
CA ALA A 169 19.98 -13.58 -23.20
C ALA A 169 21.32 -13.75 -23.93
N VAL A 170 22.00 -14.87 -23.66
CA VAL A 170 23.27 -15.26 -24.29
C VAL A 170 23.01 -15.77 -25.69
#